data_AF-A0A7S2XA10-F1
#
_entry.id   AF-A0A7S2XA10-F1
#
_cell.length_a   1.000
_cell.length_b   1.000
_cell.length_c   1.000
_cell.angle_alpha   90.00
_cell.angle_beta   90.00
_cell.angle_gamma   90.00
#
_symmetry.space_group_name_H-M   'P 1'
#
loop_
_entity.id
_entity.type
_entity.pdbx_description
1 polymer ?
#
loop_
_entity_poly.entity_id
_entity_poly.type
_entity_poly.pdbx_seq_one_letter_code
_entity_poly.pdbx_strand_id
1 'polypeptide(L)'
;GEGGESIYGKPFKNENHTRLKFRYRGIVATANTGHNDNGSQFFITLNETKWLNGLHTIFGKVTGKTRYNLVDIANYETDDNDRPLYPPKILKTEVLLNPFDDIKPRVKEQKKGPKKKKKKYKKNTSLLSFDDQEEGDGEEAVFVPKKKDKSAHTLLADDTTLSTAP
;
A
#
# COMPACT_ATOMS: atom_id res chain seq x y z
N GLY A 1 -15.54 -2.53 -0.33
CA GLY A 1 -14.56 -3.63 -0.18
C GLY A 1 -15.07 -4.60 0.87
N GLU A 2 -14.56 -5.83 0.92
CA GLU A 2 -15.15 -6.91 1.76
C GLU A 2 -14.26 -7.35 2.94
N GLY A 3 -13.02 -6.86 3.02
CA GLY A 3 -12.06 -7.28 4.04
C GLY A 3 -12.11 -6.46 5.33
N GLY A 4 -11.34 -6.88 6.34
CA GLY A 4 -11.16 -6.14 7.59
C GLY A 4 -11.65 -6.91 8.80
N GLU A 5 -10.89 -6.85 9.88
CA GLU A 5 -11.12 -7.63 11.10
C GLU A 5 -11.06 -6.71 12.31
N SER A 6 -11.94 -6.94 13.28
CA SER A 6 -11.88 -6.23 14.56
C SER A 6 -10.72 -6.76 15.42
N ILE A 7 -10.32 -5.97 16.43
CA ILE A 7 -9.36 -6.41 17.44
C ILE A 7 -9.89 -7.59 18.29
N TYR A 8 -11.20 -7.81 18.31
CA TYR A 8 -11.84 -8.89 19.06
C TYR A 8 -11.85 -10.22 18.30
N GLY A 9 -11.42 -10.23 17.03
CA GLY A 9 -11.45 -11.41 16.16
C GLY A 9 -12.86 -11.83 15.71
N LYS A 10 -13.88 -11.04 16.05
CA LYS A 10 -15.29 -11.23 15.65
C LYS A 10 -15.93 -9.85 15.40
N PRO A 11 -16.96 -9.74 14.56
CA PRO A 11 -17.69 -8.48 14.42
C PRO A 11 -18.24 -7.98 15.76
N PHE A 12 -18.26 -6.67 15.97
CA PHE A 12 -18.80 -6.07 17.20
C PHE A 12 -20.15 -5.37 16.95
N LYS A 13 -20.91 -5.17 18.03
CA LYS A 13 -22.26 -4.61 18.02
C LYS A 13 -22.31 -3.15 17.60
N ASN A 14 -23.45 -2.70 17.08
CA ASN A 14 -23.71 -1.28 16.83
C ASN A 14 -23.91 -0.51 18.14
N GLU A 15 -23.31 0.68 18.25
CA GLU A 15 -23.44 1.57 19.40
C GLU A 15 -24.08 2.90 18.99
N ASN A 16 -25.41 2.94 19.06
CA ASN A 16 -26.19 4.10 18.63
C ASN A 16 -26.50 5.03 19.81
N HIS A 17 -26.31 6.33 19.62
CA HIS A 17 -26.70 7.35 20.60
C HIS A 17 -27.62 8.40 19.95
N THR A 18 -28.72 8.72 20.63
CA THR A 18 -29.72 9.73 20.19
C THR A 18 -29.17 11.11 19.83
N ARG A 19 -28.02 11.51 20.40
CA ARG A 19 -27.36 12.79 20.16
C ARG A 19 -26.39 12.76 18.97
N LEU A 20 -25.91 11.58 18.60
CA LEU A 20 -24.97 11.39 17.49
C LEU A 20 -25.78 11.13 16.22
N LYS A 21 -25.75 12.09 15.31
CA LYS A 21 -26.50 12.03 14.05
C LYS A 21 -25.64 12.54 12.90
N PHE A 22 -25.84 11.98 11.72
CA PHE A 22 -25.22 12.43 10.47
C PHE A 22 -25.87 13.73 9.98
N ARG A 23 -25.59 14.86 10.65
CA ARG A 23 -26.17 16.18 10.32
C ARG A 23 -25.26 17.08 9.48
N TYR A 24 -23.98 16.73 9.35
CA TYR A 24 -22.99 17.55 8.67
C TYR A 24 -21.86 16.67 8.10
N ARG A 25 -21.06 17.27 7.21
CA ARG A 25 -19.86 16.64 6.66
C ARG A 25 -18.77 16.42 7.70
N GLY A 26 -17.98 15.37 7.51
CA GLY A 26 -16.84 15.02 8.34
C GLY A 26 -17.19 14.18 9.56
N ILE A 27 -18.33 13.49 9.56
CA ILE A 27 -18.63 12.47 10.58
C ILE A 27 -17.91 11.18 10.22
N VAL A 28 -17.26 10.55 11.20
CA VAL A 28 -16.58 9.26 11.02
C VAL A 28 -17.41 8.15 11.66
N ALA A 29 -17.71 7.12 10.88
CA ALA A 29 -18.57 6.02 11.31
C ALA A 29 -18.10 4.67 10.75
N THR A 30 -18.53 3.59 11.39
CA THR A 30 -18.20 2.21 10.98
C THR A 30 -18.97 1.82 9.72
N ALA A 31 -18.29 1.17 8.78
CA ALA A 31 -18.98 0.49 7.68
C ALA A 31 -19.38 -0.91 8.15
N ASN A 32 -20.64 -1.26 7.93
CA ASN A 32 -21.19 -2.56 8.25
C ASN A 32 -22.09 -3.04 7.10
N THR A 33 -22.24 -4.35 6.99
CA THR A 33 -23.09 -5.02 5.99
C THR A 33 -24.44 -5.43 6.56
N GLY A 34 -24.63 -5.24 7.86
CA GLY A 34 -25.86 -5.56 8.58
C GLY A 34 -25.79 -5.18 10.05
N HIS A 35 -26.82 -5.54 10.80
CA HIS A 35 -26.89 -5.27 12.23
C HIS A 35 -25.80 -6.03 13.00
N ASN A 36 -25.00 -5.32 13.80
CA ASN A 36 -23.91 -5.87 14.63
C ASN A 36 -22.76 -6.55 13.85
N ASP A 37 -22.50 -6.09 12.63
CA ASP A 37 -21.43 -6.61 11.77
C ASP A 37 -20.29 -5.60 11.59
N ASN A 38 -19.85 -4.96 12.67
CA ASN A 38 -18.76 -3.99 12.58
C ASN A 38 -17.40 -4.68 12.59
N GLY A 39 -16.61 -4.41 11.56
CA GLY A 39 -15.20 -4.82 11.44
C GLY A 39 -14.24 -3.66 11.64
N SER A 40 -13.20 -3.59 10.81
CA SER A 40 -12.25 -2.47 10.79
C SER A 40 -12.55 -1.40 9.73
N GLN A 41 -13.55 -1.64 8.88
CA GLN A 41 -13.91 -0.69 7.84
C GLN A 41 -14.66 0.50 8.44
N PHE A 42 -14.33 1.70 7.96
CA PHE A 42 -14.99 2.94 8.35
C PHE A 42 -15.10 3.86 7.14
N PHE A 43 -16.01 4.82 7.23
CA PHE A 43 -16.18 5.86 6.22
C PHE A 43 -16.28 7.23 6.88
N ILE A 44 -16.11 8.27 6.06
CA ILE A 44 -16.28 9.65 6.46
C ILE A 44 -17.35 10.27 5.58
N THR A 45 -18.31 10.97 6.18
CA THR A 45 -19.38 11.62 5.40
C THR A 45 -18.89 12.87 4.69
N LEU A 46 -19.25 13.01 3.42
CA LEU A 46 -18.98 14.23 2.63
C LEU A 46 -20.11 15.26 2.76
N ASN A 47 -21.32 14.82 3.11
CA ASN A 47 -22.49 15.69 3.31
C ASN A 47 -23.41 15.16 4.44
N GLU A 48 -24.53 15.84 4.69
CA GLU A 48 -25.60 15.36 5.58
C GLU A 48 -26.26 14.09 4.99
N THR A 49 -26.28 13.01 5.78
CA THR A 49 -26.73 11.68 5.35
C THR A 49 -27.70 11.08 6.38
N LYS A 50 -28.89 11.66 6.49
CA LYS A 50 -29.87 11.31 7.56
C LYS A 50 -30.31 9.84 7.53
N TRP A 51 -30.30 9.20 6.37
CA TRP A 51 -30.70 7.79 6.20
C TRP A 51 -29.73 6.80 6.86
N LEU A 52 -28.50 7.22 7.15
CA LEU A 52 -27.50 6.38 7.84
C LEU A 52 -27.68 6.36 9.37
N ASN A 53 -28.54 7.24 9.91
CA ASN A 53 -28.76 7.36 11.35
C ASN A 53 -29.31 6.06 11.94
N GLY A 54 -28.67 5.53 12.99
CA GLY A 54 -29.08 4.30 13.67
C GLY A 54 -28.65 3.01 12.96
N LEU A 55 -28.10 3.10 11.74
CA LEU A 55 -27.56 1.95 11.01
C LEU A 55 -26.06 1.76 11.26
N HIS A 56 -25.32 2.88 11.32
CA HIS A 56 -23.87 2.88 11.49
C HIS A 56 -23.45 3.52 12.81
N THR A 57 -22.43 2.95 13.44
CA THR A 57 -21.89 3.46 14.72
C THR A 57 -21.03 4.68 14.46
N ILE A 58 -21.43 5.84 15.01
CA ILE A 58 -20.65 7.07 14.94
C ILE A 58 -19.65 7.09 16.09
N PHE A 59 -18.37 7.13 15.80
CA PHE A 59 -17.31 7.14 16.81
C PHE A 59 -16.42 8.40 16.77
N GLY A 60 -16.58 9.27 15.77
CA GLY A 60 -15.74 10.45 15.68
C GLY A 60 -16.20 11.50 14.68
N LYS A 61 -15.44 12.60 14.63
CA LYS A 61 -15.59 13.66 13.62
C LYS A 61 -14.21 14.18 13.22
N VAL A 62 -14.08 14.57 11.96
CA VAL A 62 -12.89 15.28 11.46
C VAL A 62 -12.93 16.72 11.98
N THR A 63 -11.83 17.16 12.58
CA THR A 63 -11.72 18.46 13.25
C THR A 63 -10.53 19.28 12.74
N GLY A 64 -10.59 20.59 12.91
CA GLY A 64 -9.49 21.51 12.58
C GLY A 64 -9.29 21.75 11.08
N LYS A 65 -8.06 22.11 10.73
CA LYS A 65 -7.65 22.46 9.35
C LYS A 65 -7.74 21.28 8.37
N THR A 66 -7.86 20.05 8.86
CA THR A 66 -7.95 18.84 8.03
C THR A 66 -9.33 18.63 7.39
N ARG A 67 -10.33 19.46 7.70
CA ARG A 67 -11.63 19.44 6.99
C ARG A 67 -11.55 19.84 5.52
N TYR A 68 -10.49 20.53 5.10
CA TYR A 68 -10.27 20.87 3.69
C TYR A 68 -9.83 19.63 2.89
N ASN A 69 -8.97 18.79 3.49
CA ASN A 69 -8.55 17.52 2.88
C ASN A 69 -9.73 16.60 2.52
N LEU A 70 -10.85 16.69 3.24
CA LEU A 70 -12.08 15.97 2.89
C LEU A 70 -12.70 16.43 1.56
N VAL A 71 -12.61 17.73 1.27
CA VAL A 71 -13.09 18.29 0.00
C VAL A 71 -12.19 17.81 -1.12
N ASP A 72 -10.88 17.78 -0.88
CA ASP A 72 -9.93 17.26 -1.87
C ASP A 72 -10.20 15.78 -2.17
N ILE A 73 -10.45 14.95 -1.14
CA ILE A 73 -10.85 13.55 -1.30
C ILE A 73 -12.15 13.40 -2.10
N ALA A 74 -13.11 14.31 -1.92
CA ALA A 74 -14.38 14.28 -2.65
C ALA A 74 -14.23 14.55 -4.16
N ASN A 75 -13.14 15.22 -4.57
CA ASN A 75 -12.89 15.59 -5.96
C ASN A 75 -12.07 14.55 -6.74
N TYR A 76 -11.78 13.38 -6.15
CA TYR A 76 -11.04 12.34 -6.86
C TYR A 76 -11.89 11.72 -7.98
N GLU A 77 -11.27 11.51 -9.13
CA GLU A 77 -11.87 10.76 -10.23
C GLU A 77 -12.00 9.27 -9.84
N THR A 78 -13.21 8.74 -10.01
CA THR A 78 -13.57 7.34 -9.70
C THR A 78 -13.88 6.57 -10.98
N ASP A 79 -13.67 5.25 -10.92
CA ASP A 79 -14.16 4.31 -11.93
C ASP A 79 -15.66 3.99 -11.73
N ASP A 80 -16.19 3.09 -12.57
CA ASP A 80 -17.59 2.65 -12.52
C ASP A 80 -17.99 1.94 -11.21
N ASN A 81 -17.03 1.54 -10.38
CA ASN A 81 -17.25 0.86 -9.09
C ASN A 81 -17.01 1.78 -7.88
N ASP A 82 -17.10 3.10 -8.08
CA ASP A 82 -16.82 4.14 -7.07
C ASP A 82 -15.42 4.03 -6.46
N ARG A 83 -14.46 3.42 -7.17
CA ARG A 83 -13.08 3.30 -6.73
C ARG A 83 -12.25 4.43 -7.35
N PRO A 84 -11.52 5.21 -6.56
CA PRO A 84 -10.66 6.25 -7.12
C PRO A 84 -9.58 5.66 -8.04
N LEU A 85 -9.35 6.30 -9.19
CA LEU A 85 -8.30 5.90 -10.16
C LEU A 85 -6.93 5.86 -9.49
N TYR A 86 -6.64 6.87 -8.67
CA TYR A 86 -5.44 6.96 -7.84
C TYR A 86 -5.85 6.94 -6.36
N PRO A 87 -6.02 5.75 -5.76
CA PRO A 87 -6.58 5.64 -4.42
C PRO A 87 -5.64 6.22 -3.35
N PRO A 88 -6.12 7.14 -2.50
CA PRO A 88 -5.34 7.68 -1.41
C PRO A 88 -5.00 6.58 -0.40
N LYS A 89 -3.80 6.63 0.16
CA LYS A 89 -3.31 5.66 1.15
C LYS A 89 -3.02 6.36 2.47
N ILE A 90 -3.38 5.69 3.57
CA ILE A 90 -3.00 6.14 4.91
C ILE A 90 -1.55 5.70 5.15
N LEU A 91 -0.64 6.67 5.23
CA LEU A 91 0.80 6.39 5.41
C LEU A 91 1.16 6.10 6.87
N LYS A 92 0.59 6.87 7.80
CA LYS A 92 0.87 6.79 9.23
C LYS A 92 -0.38 7.16 10.02
N THR A 93 -0.55 6.55 11.19
CA THR A 93 -1.57 6.92 12.16
C THR A 93 -0.90 7.21 13.50
N GLU A 94 -1.29 8.30 14.15
CA GLU A 94 -0.78 8.72 15.45
C GLU A 94 -1.96 8.99 16.38
N VAL A 95 -1.89 8.46 17.59
CA VAL A 95 -2.89 8.69 18.63
C VAL A 95 -2.39 9.81 19.52
N LEU A 96 -2.99 11.00 19.39
CA LEU A 96 -2.57 12.19 20.15
C LEU A 96 -2.96 12.12 21.62
N LEU A 97 -4.15 11.57 21.89
CA LEU A 97 -4.69 11.40 23.24
C LEU A 97 -5.35 10.01 23.28
N ASN A 98 -4.80 9.12 24.11
CA ASN A 98 -5.42 7.83 24.38
C ASN A 98 -6.15 7.90 25.73
N PRO A 99 -7.50 7.84 25.75
CA PRO A 99 -8.26 7.87 27.00
C PRO A 99 -8.31 6.51 27.72
N PHE A 100 -7.75 5.44 27.13
CA PHE A 100 -7.79 4.09 27.66
C PHE A 100 -6.39 3.60 28.02
N ASP A 101 -6.15 3.37 29.31
CA ASP A 101 -4.84 2.93 29.82
C ASP A 101 -4.59 1.43 29.61
N ASP A 102 -5.64 0.66 29.36
CA ASP A 102 -5.63 -0.80 29.25
C ASP A 102 -5.42 -1.32 27.82
N ILE A 103 -5.54 -0.45 26.80
CA ILE A 103 -5.35 -0.84 25.40
C ILE A 103 -3.87 -1.12 25.12
N LYS A 104 -3.54 -2.39 24.97
CA LYS A 104 -2.21 -2.87 24.54
C LYS A 104 -2.23 -3.29 23.07
N PRO A 105 -1.42 -2.68 22.19
CA PRO A 105 -1.33 -3.08 20.80
C PRO A 105 -0.92 -4.54 20.65
N ARG A 106 -1.55 -5.27 19.72
CA ARG A 106 -1.18 -6.64 19.43
C ARG A 106 0.19 -6.69 18.77
N VAL A 107 1.16 -7.36 19.39
CA VAL A 107 2.42 -7.71 18.74
C VAL A 107 2.13 -8.80 17.71
N LYS A 108 2.30 -8.49 16.41
CA LYS A 108 2.23 -9.52 15.37
C LYS A 108 3.50 -10.34 15.44
N GLU A 109 3.45 -11.54 16.04
CA GLU A 109 4.48 -12.54 15.81
C GLU A 109 4.49 -12.87 14.31
N GLN A 110 5.57 -12.51 13.63
CA GLN A 110 5.81 -12.96 12.26
C GLN A 110 5.97 -14.48 12.30
N LYS A 111 4.89 -15.23 12.08
CA LYS A 111 5.01 -16.64 11.69
C LYS A 111 5.77 -16.65 10.36
N LYS A 112 7.09 -16.86 10.43
CA LYS A 112 7.91 -17.18 9.26
C LYS A 112 7.35 -18.46 8.67
N GLY A 113 6.46 -18.33 7.69
CA GLY A 113 6.00 -19.45 6.89
C GLY A 113 7.21 -20.19 6.32
N PRO A 114 7.11 -21.50 6.07
CA PRO A 114 8.23 -22.28 5.55
C PRO A 114 8.72 -21.61 4.26
N LYS A 115 9.99 -21.20 4.24
CA LYS A 115 10.65 -20.66 3.04
C LYS A 115 10.55 -21.72 1.94
N LYS A 116 9.63 -21.56 0.99
CA LYS A 116 9.64 -22.33 -0.26
C LYS A 116 10.99 -22.06 -0.92
N LYS A 117 11.88 -23.06 -0.95
CA LYS A 117 13.14 -23.00 -1.68
C LYS A 117 12.78 -22.67 -3.13
N LYS A 118 13.17 -21.48 -3.62
CA LYS A 118 13.07 -21.13 -5.04
C LYS A 118 13.86 -22.21 -5.80
N LYS A 119 13.18 -23.05 -6.59
CA LYS A 119 13.85 -23.91 -7.56
C LYS A 119 14.57 -22.97 -8.52
N LYS A 120 15.92 -23.01 -8.53
CA LYS A 120 16.72 -22.30 -9.53
C LYS A 120 16.27 -22.80 -10.90
N TYR A 121 15.72 -21.90 -11.72
CA TYR A 121 15.48 -22.17 -13.12
C TYR A 121 16.82 -22.45 -13.79
N LYS A 122 17.08 -23.71 -14.18
CA LYS A 122 18.18 -24.02 -15.08
C LYS A 122 17.73 -23.57 -16.46
N LYS A 123 18.36 -22.51 -16.99
CA LYS A 123 18.20 -22.14 -18.40
C LYS A 123 18.82 -23.26 -19.22
N ASN A 124 18.01 -24.02 -19.93
CA ASN A 124 18.49 -24.96 -20.94
C ASN A 124 18.72 -24.15 -22.22
N THR A 125 19.97 -23.80 -22.52
CA THR A 125 20.35 -23.06 -23.73
C THR A 125 20.45 -23.97 -24.97
N SER A 126 19.91 -25.19 -24.91
CA SER A 126 19.92 -26.16 -26.01
C SER A 126 18.79 -25.96 -27.02
N LEU A 127 18.02 -24.88 -26.92
CA LEU A 127 16.86 -24.57 -27.77
C LEU A 127 17.04 -23.24 -28.54
N LEU A 128 18.29 -22.89 -28.83
CA LEU A 128 18.66 -21.82 -29.76
C LEU A 128 19.59 -22.43 -30.82
N SER A 129 19.06 -23.37 -31.62
CA SER A 129 19.67 -23.73 -32.90
C SER A 129 19.07 -22.81 -33.96
N PHE A 130 19.75 -21.70 -34.23
CA PHE A 130 19.50 -20.97 -35.46
C PHE A 130 20.18 -21.76 -36.58
N ASP A 131 19.33 -22.30 -37.44
CA ASP A 131 19.65 -22.77 -38.77
C ASP A 131 20.10 -21.54 -39.58
N ASP A 132 21.39 -21.44 -39.89
CA ASP A 132 21.85 -20.53 -40.93
C ASP A 132 22.97 -21.19 -41.73
N GLN A 133 22.75 -21.17 -43.02
CA GLN A 133 23.31 -22.06 -44.02
C GLN A 133 24.49 -21.37 -44.71
N GLU A 134 25.64 -22.04 -44.68
CA GLU A 134 26.80 -21.96 -45.60
C GLU A 134 27.34 -20.59 -46.05
N GLU A 135 28.57 -20.27 -45.63
CA GLU A 135 29.80 -20.20 -46.47
C GLU A 135 30.84 -19.23 -45.85
N GLY A 136 32.13 -19.61 -45.88
CA GLY A 136 33.24 -18.67 -45.77
C GLY A 136 34.12 -18.79 -44.52
N ASP A 137 35.15 -19.63 -44.63
CA ASP A 137 36.57 -19.36 -44.32
C ASP A 137 36.95 -18.58 -43.05
N GLY A 138 37.72 -19.23 -42.17
CA GLY A 138 38.79 -18.55 -41.42
C GLY A 138 38.78 -18.63 -39.88
N GLU A 139 39.83 -19.30 -39.37
CA GLU A 139 40.63 -18.99 -38.17
C GLU A 139 40.06 -19.23 -36.74
N GLU A 140 40.77 -20.08 -35.99
CA GLU A 140 40.53 -20.44 -34.60
C GLU A 140 40.69 -19.26 -33.63
N ALA A 141 39.70 -19.03 -32.75
CA ALA A 141 39.80 -18.07 -31.65
C ALA A 141 39.65 -18.75 -30.27
N VAL A 142 40.73 -18.70 -29.49
CA VAL A 142 40.85 -19.20 -28.10
C VAL A 142 40.03 -18.34 -27.13
N PHE A 143 39.19 -18.98 -26.30
CA PHE A 143 38.31 -18.30 -25.34
C PHE A 143 39.01 -17.99 -24.00
N VAL A 144 39.17 -16.70 -23.67
CA VAL A 144 39.61 -16.21 -22.35
C VAL A 144 38.39 -15.69 -21.56
N PRO A 145 38.16 -16.11 -20.30
CA PRO A 145 36.97 -15.68 -19.54
C PRO A 145 37.09 -14.22 -19.07
N LYS A 146 36.13 -13.37 -19.47
CA LYS A 146 36.04 -11.96 -19.06
C LYS A 146 35.58 -11.78 -17.61
N LYS A 147 36.21 -10.82 -16.92
CA LYS A 147 35.86 -10.32 -15.57
C LYS A 147 34.54 -9.53 -15.61
N LYS A 148 33.81 -9.58 -14.48
CA LYS A 148 32.49 -8.96 -14.22
C LYS A 148 32.37 -7.51 -14.70
N ASP A 149 31.33 -7.24 -15.48
CA ASP A 149 30.92 -5.91 -15.91
C ASP A 149 30.51 -5.02 -14.71
N LYS A 150 31.00 -3.77 -14.67
CA LYS A 150 30.52 -2.72 -13.76
C LYS A 150 29.63 -1.74 -14.55
N SER A 151 28.59 -1.26 -13.88
CA SER A 151 27.63 -0.27 -14.37
C SER A 151 28.28 1.05 -14.77
N ALA A 152 27.81 1.67 -15.85
CA ALA A 152 28.30 2.93 -16.42
C ALA A 152 28.26 4.13 -15.45
N HIS A 153 27.47 4.04 -14.37
CA HIS A 153 27.39 5.09 -13.34
C HIS A 153 28.60 5.08 -12.36
N THR A 154 29.56 4.16 -12.52
CA THR A 154 30.70 4.01 -11.60
C THR A 154 32.03 4.54 -12.17
N LEU A 155 32.02 5.12 -13.38
CA LEU A 155 33.22 5.61 -14.08
C LEU A 155 33.36 7.14 -14.11
N LEU A 156 32.46 7.86 -13.42
CA LEU A 156 32.51 9.32 -13.30
C LEU A 156 32.57 9.67 -11.81
N ALA A 157 33.76 9.62 -11.25
CA ALA A 157 34.08 10.24 -9.97
C ALA A 157 35.52 10.77 -10.06
N ASP A 158 35.59 11.97 -10.62
CA ASP A 158 36.48 13.08 -10.25
C ASP A 158 37.98 12.82 -10.18
N ASP A 159 38.66 13.12 -11.30
CA ASP A 159 40.09 13.46 -11.33
C ASP A 159 40.32 14.80 -10.60
N THR A 160 40.40 14.76 -9.28
CA THR A 160 41.03 15.84 -8.50
C THR A 160 42.53 15.60 -8.47
N THR A 161 43.26 16.03 -9.52
CA THR A 161 44.64 16.58 -9.46
C THR A 161 45.22 16.78 -10.86
N LEU A 162 45.22 18.01 -11.36
CA LEU A 162 46.21 18.51 -12.34
C LEU A 162 46.68 19.87 -11.81
N SER A 163 47.79 19.87 -11.06
CA SER A 163 49.12 20.25 -11.55
C SER A 163 49.31 21.77 -11.63
N THR A 164 49.69 22.37 -10.50
CA THR A 164 50.47 23.61 -10.49
C THR A 164 51.90 23.26 -10.90
N ALA A 165 52.39 23.86 -11.97
CA ALA A 165 53.77 23.75 -12.43
C ALA A 165 54.34 25.18 -12.60
N PRO A 166 55.68 25.31 -12.61
CA PRO A 166 56.46 26.22 -11.75
C PRO A 166 56.44 27.70 -12.13
#